data_AF-A0A376W6Y2-F1
#
_entry.id   AF-A0A376W6Y2-F1
#
_cell.length_a   1.000
_cell.length_b   1.000
_cell.length_c   1.000
_cell.angle_alpha   90.00
_cell.angle_beta   90.00
_cell.angle_gamma   90.00
#
_symmetry.space_group_name_H-M   'P 1'
#
loop_
_entity.id
_entity.type
_entity.pdbx_description
1 polymer ?
#
loop_
_entity_poly.entity_id
_entity_poly.type
_entity_poly.pdbx_seq_one_letter_code
_entity_poly.pdbx_strand_id
1 'polypeptide(L)'
;MCEPQIAIVSLTITEKGYFHSPATGQLMLDHLMVVADVQNPHQPKTATGVIVEALARRKAAGLPAFTVMSCDNMPENGHVMRDVVTSYAQAIDVKLAQWIEDNVTFPSTMVDRIVPAVTEIRWRKSNNLPVCAMRQALPVNLSASG
;
A
#
# COMPACT_ATOMS: atom_id res chain seq x y z
N MET A 1 -1.24 8.89 -10.09
CA MET A 1 -2.41 8.43 -9.30
C MET A 1 -3.71 9.15 -9.68
N CYS A 2 -3.65 10.42 -10.10
CA CYS A 2 -4.85 11.19 -10.47
C CYS A 2 -5.30 11.00 -11.92
N GLU A 3 -4.62 10.18 -12.72
CA GLU A 3 -5.05 9.89 -14.08
C GLU A 3 -6.34 9.06 -14.08
N PRO A 4 -7.34 9.37 -14.94
CA PRO A 4 -8.67 8.76 -14.86
C PRO A 4 -8.68 7.23 -14.95
N GLN A 5 -7.78 6.65 -15.75
CA GLN A 5 -7.69 5.21 -15.99
C GLN A 5 -7.11 4.40 -14.81
N ILE A 6 -6.55 5.06 -13.80
CA ILE A 6 -6.07 4.38 -12.59
C ILE A 6 -7.28 3.97 -11.75
N ALA A 7 -7.60 2.68 -11.78
CA ALA A 7 -8.73 2.09 -11.06
C ALA A 7 -8.33 1.41 -9.75
N ILE A 8 -7.07 0.94 -9.62
CA ILE A 8 -6.59 0.19 -8.46
C ILE A 8 -5.21 0.70 -8.06
N VAL A 9 -5.00 0.88 -6.76
CA VAL A 9 -3.70 1.13 -6.14
C VAL A 9 -3.41 -0.04 -5.21
N SER A 10 -2.38 -0.83 -5.52
CA SER A 10 -1.94 -1.95 -4.69
C SER A 10 -0.75 -1.59 -3.81
N LEU A 11 -0.65 -2.22 -2.64
CA LEU A 11 0.43 -1.98 -1.68
C LEU A 11 1.12 -3.27 -1.23
N THR A 12 2.45 -3.22 -1.18
CA THR A 12 3.34 -4.19 -0.51
C THR A 12 4.40 -3.41 0.26
N ILE A 13 3.97 -2.68 1.29
CA ILE A 13 4.78 -1.70 2.02
C ILE A 13 5.32 -2.24 3.34
N THR A 14 5.08 -3.54 3.62
CA THR A 14 5.32 -4.22 4.89
C THR A 14 4.39 -3.72 6.00
N GLU A 15 4.21 -4.52 7.05
CA GLU A 15 3.33 -4.22 8.20
C GLU A 15 3.62 -2.85 8.82
N LYS A 16 4.90 -2.45 8.86
CA LYS A 16 5.36 -1.17 9.42
C LYS A 16 4.98 0.03 8.56
N GLY A 17 4.76 -0.17 7.26
CA GLY A 17 4.43 0.91 6.32
C GLY A 17 3.05 1.53 6.54
N TYR A 18 2.16 0.81 7.24
CA TYR A 18 0.82 1.29 7.58
C TYR A 18 0.79 2.20 8.82
N PHE A 19 1.90 2.31 9.55
CA PHE A 19 2.00 3.07 10.80
C PHE A 19 0.87 2.78 11.80
N HIS A 20 0.39 1.53 11.84
CA HIS A 20 -0.65 1.10 12.77
C HIS A 20 -0.06 0.45 14.02
N SER A 21 -0.80 0.50 15.12
CA SER A 21 -0.45 -0.20 16.35
C SER A 21 -0.80 -1.69 16.22
N PRO A 22 0.16 -2.63 16.35
CA PRO A 22 -0.11 -4.06 16.20
C PRO A 22 -1.15 -4.60 17.21
N ALA A 23 -1.31 -3.93 18.35
CA ALA A 23 -2.25 -4.34 19.38
C ALA A 23 -3.69 -3.92 19.08
N THR A 24 -3.89 -2.85 18.30
CA THR A 24 -5.22 -2.25 18.09
C THR A 24 -5.64 -2.17 16.63
N GLY A 25 -4.71 -2.35 15.68
CA GLY A 25 -4.96 -2.14 14.25
C GLY A 25 -5.10 -0.66 13.86
N GLN A 26 -5.07 0.26 14.82
CA GLN A 26 -5.36 1.68 14.60
C GLN A 26 -4.11 2.47 14.20
N LEU A 27 -4.31 3.53 13.41
CA LEU A 27 -3.26 4.45 13.03
C LEU A 27 -2.62 5.13 14.24
N MET A 28 -1.29 5.10 14.33
CA MET A 28 -0.52 5.82 15.33
C MET A 28 -0.38 7.29 14.90
N LEU A 29 -1.37 8.11 15.27
CA LEU A 29 -1.40 9.55 14.96
C LEU A 29 -0.26 10.35 15.61
N ASP A 30 0.36 9.80 16.66
CA ASP A 30 1.52 10.35 17.36
C ASP A 30 2.85 10.01 16.69
N HIS A 31 2.86 9.12 15.70
CA HIS A 31 4.07 8.74 15.00
C HIS A 31 4.62 9.91 14.15
N LEU A 32 5.91 10.23 14.29
CA LEU A 32 6.55 11.41 13.69
C LEU A 32 6.27 11.59 12.19
N MET A 33 6.28 10.49 11.42
CA MET A 33 5.98 10.51 9.98
C MET A 33 4.51 10.85 9.68
N VAL A 34 3.59 10.36 10.50
CA VAL A 34 2.15 10.62 10.34
C VAL A 34 1.85 12.06 10.73
N VAL A 35 2.41 12.53 11.85
CA VAL A 35 2.31 13.94 12.27
C VAL A 35 2.84 14.88 11.19
N ALA A 36 4.01 14.58 10.62
CA ALA A 36 4.59 15.41 9.56
C ALA A 36 3.68 15.49 8.32
N ASP A 37 3.06 14.38 7.94
CA ASP A 37 2.14 14.30 6.82
C ASP A 37 0.82 15.04 7.10
N VAL A 38 0.26 14.92 8.31
CA VAL A 38 -0.94 15.68 8.73
C VAL A 38 -0.69 17.18 8.73
N GLN A 39 0.52 17.63 9.11
CA GLN A 39 0.90 19.04 9.09
C GLN A 39 1.13 19.59 7.68
N ASN A 40 1.51 18.74 6.72
CA ASN A 40 1.70 19.13 5.33
C ASN A 40 1.04 18.13 4.35
N PRO A 41 -0.31 18.08 4.33
CA PRO A 41 -1.05 17.02 3.66
C PRO A 41 -0.90 17.02 2.13
N HIS A 42 -0.48 18.16 1.55
CA HIS A 42 -0.27 18.28 0.11
C HIS A 42 1.11 17.81 -0.36
N GLN A 43 2.02 17.52 0.58
CA GLN A 43 3.36 16.97 0.31
C GLN A 43 3.66 15.77 1.24
N PRO A 44 2.82 14.72 1.21
CA PRO A 44 2.95 13.58 2.10
C PRO A 44 4.14 12.70 1.74
N LYS A 45 4.72 12.03 2.75
CA LYS A 45 5.83 11.07 2.62
C LYS A 45 5.40 9.64 2.91
N THR A 46 4.32 9.45 3.66
CA THR A 46 3.78 8.13 3.98
C THR A 46 2.90 7.61 2.83
N ALA A 47 2.77 6.29 2.71
CA ALA A 47 1.91 5.68 1.70
C ALA A 47 0.44 6.10 1.89
N THR A 48 -0.05 6.11 3.14
CA THR A 48 -1.39 6.57 3.50
C THR A 48 -1.60 8.03 3.09
N GLY A 49 -0.66 8.92 3.42
CA GLY A 49 -0.74 10.33 3.06
C GLY A 49 -0.81 10.55 1.56
N VAL A 50 0.05 9.86 0.79
CA VAL A 50 0.06 9.94 -0.68
C VAL A 50 -1.27 9.46 -1.28
N ILE A 51 -1.85 8.39 -0.75
CA ILE A 51 -3.15 7.87 -1.19
C ILE A 51 -4.27 8.87 -0.92
N VAL A 52 -4.34 9.40 0.30
CA VAL A 52 -5.40 10.34 0.70
C VAL A 52 -5.33 11.65 -0.11
N GLU A 53 -4.13 12.19 -0.32
CA GLU A 53 -3.94 13.38 -1.16
C GLU A 53 -4.32 13.10 -2.63
N ALA A 54 -4.00 11.92 -3.17
CA ALA A 54 -4.43 11.54 -4.51
C ALA A 54 -5.97 11.45 -4.60
N LEU A 55 -6.63 10.87 -3.59
CA LEU A 55 -8.09 10.79 -3.51
C LEU A 55 -8.72 12.19 -3.38
N ALA A 56 -8.13 13.08 -2.58
CA ALA A 56 -8.57 14.46 -2.45
C ALA A 56 -8.54 15.20 -3.80
N ARG A 57 -7.44 15.04 -4.56
CA ARG A 57 -7.32 15.63 -5.90
C ARG A 57 -8.32 15.05 -6.88
N ARG A 58 -8.58 13.73 -6.84
CA ARG A 58 -9.59 13.09 -7.68
C ARG A 58 -11.00 13.60 -7.37
N LYS A 59 -11.34 13.70 -6.08
CA LYS A 59 -12.60 14.30 -5.62
C LYS A 59 -12.76 15.73 -6.13
N ALA A 60 -11.72 16.56 -6.00
CA ALA A 60 -11.75 17.95 -6.47
C ALA A 60 -11.91 18.07 -8.00
N ALA A 61 -11.34 17.11 -8.76
CA ALA A 61 -11.45 17.04 -10.21
C ALA A 61 -12.73 16.32 -10.71
N GLY A 62 -13.61 15.86 -9.82
CA GLY A 62 -14.81 15.11 -10.19
C GLY A 62 -14.53 13.72 -10.78
N LEU A 63 -13.36 13.14 -10.49
CA LEU A 63 -12.98 11.81 -10.95
C LEU A 63 -13.46 10.72 -9.99
N PRO A 64 -13.78 9.52 -10.48
CA PRO A 64 -14.16 8.39 -9.63
C PRO A 64 -12.98 8.00 -8.72
N ALA A 65 -13.29 7.49 -7.52
CA ALA A 65 -12.29 6.89 -6.64
C ALA A 65 -11.64 5.64 -7.26
N PHE A 66 -10.47 5.27 -6.76
CA PHE A 66 -9.83 3.98 -7.06
C PHE A 66 -9.96 3.04 -5.86
N THR A 67 -9.89 1.73 -6.11
CA THR A 67 -9.79 0.71 -5.07
C THR A 67 -8.39 0.71 -4.46
N VAL A 68 -8.29 0.57 -3.14
CA VAL A 68 -7.02 0.43 -2.44
C VAL A 68 -6.87 -1.01 -1.96
N MET A 69 -5.93 -1.74 -2.56
CA MET A 69 -5.76 -3.17 -2.32
C MET A 69 -4.45 -3.45 -1.59
N SER A 70 -4.54 -3.84 -0.31
CA SER A 70 -3.37 -4.34 0.40
C SER A 70 -3.03 -5.75 -0.06
N CYS A 71 -1.75 -5.99 -0.33
CA CYS A 71 -1.17 -7.30 -0.61
C CYS A 71 -0.13 -7.69 0.44
N ASP A 72 -0.11 -7.01 1.58
CA ASP A 72 0.78 -7.33 2.70
C ASP A 72 0.22 -8.49 3.54
N ASN A 73 1.13 -9.24 4.16
CA ASN A 73 0.80 -10.43 4.95
C ASN A 73 0.30 -10.03 6.35
N MET A 74 -0.91 -9.49 6.42
CA MET A 74 -1.59 -9.14 7.67
C MET A 74 -2.99 -9.75 7.69
N PRO A 75 -3.50 -10.17 8.86
CA PRO A 75 -4.91 -10.53 8.99
C PRO A 75 -5.77 -9.32 8.65
N GLU A 76 -6.84 -9.55 7.87
CA GLU A 76 -7.81 -8.51 7.53
C GLU A 76 -7.17 -7.22 6.96
N ASN A 77 -6.16 -7.38 6.11
CA ASN A 77 -5.34 -6.30 5.58
C ASN A 77 -6.15 -5.16 4.90
N GLY A 78 -7.31 -5.47 4.30
CA GLY A 78 -8.24 -4.48 3.77
C GLY A 78 -8.88 -3.63 4.87
N HIS A 79 -9.29 -4.23 5.98
CA HIS A 79 -9.82 -3.51 7.14
C HIS A 79 -8.76 -2.61 7.78
N VAL A 80 -7.54 -3.13 7.98
CA VAL A 80 -6.42 -2.31 8.48
C VAL A 80 -6.16 -1.11 7.57
N MET A 81 -6.17 -1.33 6.25
CA MET A 81 -5.95 -0.24 5.30
C MET A 81 -7.07 0.80 5.32
N ARG A 82 -8.33 0.36 5.38
CA ARG A 82 -9.49 1.24 5.53
C ARG A 82 -9.36 2.08 6.79
N ASP A 83 -9.13 1.46 7.93
CA ASP A 83 -9.11 2.13 9.23
C ASP A 83 -7.97 3.16 9.29
N VAL A 84 -6.79 2.83 8.75
CA VAL A 84 -5.66 3.75 8.64
C VAL A 84 -5.97 4.94 7.71
N VAL A 85 -6.54 4.68 6.54
CA VAL A 85 -6.90 5.75 5.59
C VAL A 85 -7.99 6.65 6.15
N THR A 86 -9.06 6.07 6.71
CA THR A 86 -10.18 6.82 7.28
C THR A 86 -9.71 7.65 8.48
N SER A 87 -8.89 7.09 9.37
CA SER A 87 -8.33 7.83 10.52
C SER A 87 -7.44 9.00 10.08
N TYR A 88 -6.57 8.78 9.08
CA TYR A 88 -5.72 9.83 8.54
C TYR A 88 -6.54 10.92 7.83
N ALA A 89 -7.54 10.53 7.03
CA ALA A 89 -8.41 11.48 6.36
C ALA A 89 -9.23 12.30 7.35
N GLN A 90 -9.73 11.70 8.43
CA GLN A 90 -10.45 12.40 9.50
C GLN A 90 -9.58 13.44 10.20
N ALA A 91 -8.29 13.16 10.38
CA ALA A 91 -7.34 14.10 10.97
C ALA A 91 -7.08 15.34 10.09
N ILE A 92 -7.36 15.27 8.79
CA ILE A 92 -7.15 16.37 7.84
C ILE A 92 -8.47 17.09 7.51
N ASP A 93 -9.46 16.33 7.04
CA ASP A 93 -10.77 16.84 6.63
C ASP A 93 -11.83 15.75 6.75
N VAL A 94 -12.79 15.96 7.67
CA VAL A 94 -13.90 15.05 7.91
C VAL A 94 -14.76 14.83 6.66
N LYS A 95 -14.90 15.84 5.78
CA LYS A 95 -15.67 15.69 4.52
C LYS A 95 -14.94 14.82 3.52
N LEU A 96 -13.61 14.87 3.51
CA LEU A 96 -12.80 13.97 2.69
C LEU A 96 -12.92 12.55 3.21
N ALA A 97 -12.84 12.34 4.52
CA ALA A 97 -13.01 11.03 5.13
C ALA A 97 -14.36 10.39 4.77
N GLN A 98 -15.46 11.15 4.89
CA GLN A 98 -16.78 10.64 4.52
C GLN A 98 -16.84 10.27 3.03
N TRP A 99 -16.29 11.11 2.15
CA TRP A 99 -16.27 10.82 0.73
C TRP A 99 -15.44 9.56 0.42
N ILE A 100 -14.32 9.34 1.12
CA ILE A 100 -13.52 8.13 0.99
C ILE A 100 -14.33 6.91 1.43
N GLU A 101 -15.00 6.97 2.58
CA GLU A 101 -15.85 5.88 3.09
C GLU A 101 -16.96 5.50 2.09
N ASP A 102 -17.54 6.49 1.42
CA ASP A 102 -18.65 6.28 0.49
C ASP A 102 -18.21 5.80 -0.90
N ASN A 103 -16.97 6.11 -1.34
CA ASN A 103 -16.53 5.93 -2.72
C ASN A 103 -15.36 4.94 -2.89
N VAL A 104 -14.54 4.73 -1.86
CA VAL A 104 -13.34 3.88 -1.93
C VAL A 104 -13.65 2.49 -1.39
N THR A 105 -13.10 1.47 -2.04
CA THR A 105 -13.21 0.07 -1.60
C THR A 105 -11.85 -0.45 -1.14
N PHE A 106 -11.87 -1.24 -0.06
CA PHE A 106 -10.69 -1.82 0.58
C PHE A 106 -10.84 -3.35 0.68
N PRO A 107 -10.62 -4.10 -0.41
CA PRO A 107 -10.71 -5.55 -0.36
C PRO A 107 -9.61 -6.15 0.52
N SER A 108 -9.99 -7.06 1.40
CA SER A 108 -9.04 -7.93 2.10
C SER A 108 -8.56 -9.04 1.18
N THR A 109 -7.26 -9.33 1.20
CA THR A 109 -6.64 -10.37 0.38
C THR A 109 -5.89 -11.37 1.26
N MET A 110 -5.82 -12.62 0.81
CA MET A 110 -4.91 -13.61 1.37
C MET A 110 -3.81 -13.85 0.33
N VAL A 111 -2.57 -13.50 0.70
CA VAL A 111 -1.40 -13.64 -0.16
C VAL A 111 -0.46 -14.64 0.47
N ASP A 112 -0.52 -15.89 0.02
CA ASP A 112 0.38 -16.95 0.45
C ASP A 112 1.34 -17.34 -0.68
N ARG A 113 2.56 -16.83 -0.61
CA ARG A 113 3.67 -17.25 -1.47
C ARG A 113 5.00 -16.99 -0.79
N ILE A 114 5.80 -18.06 -0.64
CA ILE A 114 7.18 -17.95 -0.16
C ILE A 114 8.02 -17.32 -1.27
N VAL A 115 8.48 -16.08 -1.05
CA VAL A 115 9.42 -15.37 -1.93
C VAL A 115 10.73 -15.13 -1.17
N PRO A 116 11.74 -16.01 -1.31
CA PRO A 116 13.01 -15.82 -0.64
C PRO A 116 13.75 -14.59 -1.20
N ALA A 117 14.45 -13.85 -0.33
CA ALA A 117 15.31 -12.77 -0.77
C ALA A 117 16.36 -13.26 -1.78
N VAL A 118 16.62 -12.46 -2.81
CA VAL A 118 17.66 -12.74 -3.81
C VAL A 118 19.01 -12.43 -3.17
N THR A 119 19.78 -13.48 -2.86
CA THR A 119 21.18 -13.36 -2.46
C THR A 119 22.09 -13.48 -3.67
N GLU A 120 23.32 -12.95 -3.62
CA GLU A 120 24.29 -13.06 -4.73
C GLU A 120 24.51 -14.50 -5.20
N ILE A 121 24.56 -15.44 -4.26
CA ILE A 121 24.72 -16.87 -4.54
C ILE A 121 23.52 -17.41 -5.34
N ARG A 122 22.30 -16.94 -5.04
CA ARG A 122 21.07 -17.34 -5.72
C ARG A 122 20.91 -16.68 -7.08
N TRP A 123 21.33 -15.42 -7.21
CA TRP A 123 21.42 -14.71 -8.47
C TRP A 123 22.37 -15.40 -9.46
N ARG A 124 23.56 -15.81 -9.00
CA ARG A 124 24.52 -16.56 -9.84
C ARG A 124 23.97 -17.91 -10.28
N LYS A 125 23.31 -18.66 -9.39
CA LYS A 125 22.65 -19.93 -9.75
C LYS A 125 21.53 -19.73 -10.79
N SER A 126 20.71 -18.69 -10.64
CA SER A 126 19.64 -18.36 -11.59
C SER A 126 20.15 -18.03 -12.99
N ASN A 127 21.30 -17.35 -13.10
CA ASN A 127 21.90 -16.96 -14.38
C ASN A 127 22.73 -18.08 -15.05
N ASN A 128 22.99 -19.19 -14.36
CA ASN A 128 23.77 -20.32 -14.87
C ASN A 128 22.93 -21.58 -15.16
N LEU A 129 21.60 -21.50 -15.01
CA LEU A 129 20.67 -22.59 -15.33
C LEU A 129 20.23 -22.48 -16.80
N PRO A 130 20.19 -23.59 -17.57
CA PRO A 130 19.77 -23.58 -18.98
C PRO A 130 18.30 -23.19 -19.19
N VAL A 131 17.49 -23.11 -18.13
CA VAL A 131 16.08 -22.71 -18.13
C VAL A 131 15.89 -21.18 -18.24
N CYS A 132 16.87 -20.37 -17.84
CA CYS A 132 16.80 -18.90 -17.88
C CYS A 132 17.81 -18.33 -18.89
N ALA A 133 17.54 -18.48 -20.18
CA ALA A 133 18.37 -17.90 -21.24
C ALA A 133 18.29 -16.36 -21.34
N MET A 134 17.43 -15.70 -20.55
CA MET A 134 17.36 -14.25 -20.45
C MET A 134 18.12 -13.75 -19.22
N ARG A 135 19.21 -13.00 -19.43
CA ARG A 135 19.84 -12.21 -18.36
C ARG A 135 18.88 -11.10 -17.93
N GLN A 136 18.35 -11.20 -16.73
CA GLN A 136 17.49 -10.17 -16.12
C GLN A 136 18.28 -9.41 -15.05
N ALA A 137 18.18 -8.08 -15.05
CA ALA A 137 18.84 -7.23 -14.07
C ALA A 137 18.28 -7.44 -12.63
N LEU A 138 17.01 -7.84 -12.51
CA LEU A 138 16.32 -8.11 -11.24
C LEU A 138 15.48 -9.40 -11.35
N PRO A 139 16.10 -10.59 -11.30
CA PRO A 139 15.36 -11.85 -11.39
C PRO A 139 14.61 -12.12 -10.07
N VAL A 140 13.31 -12.40 -10.17
CA VAL A 140 12.49 -12.84 -9.04
C VAL A 140 12.43 -14.36 -9.05
N ASN A 141 13.05 -15.00 -8.05
CA ASN A 141 13.01 -16.45 -7.90
C ASN A 141 11.85 -16.85 -6.99
N LEU A 142 10.86 -17.53 -7.55
CA LEU A 142 9.76 -18.13 -6.80
C LEU A 142 10.10 -19.58 -6.47
N SER A 143 9.96 -20.00 -5.21
CA SER A 143 9.96 -21.42 -4.87
C SER A 143 8.53 -21.92 -4.85
N ALA A 144 8.22 -22.96 -5.63
CA ALA A 144 7.00 -23.73 -5.41
C ALA A 144 7.19 -24.53 -4.10
N SER A 145 6.31 -24.33 -3.13
CA SER A 145 6.17 -25.23 -1.99
C SER A 145 5.55 -26.53 -2.52
N GLY A 146 6.37 -27.57 -2.62
CA GLY A 146 5.99 -28.95 -2.96
C GLY A 146 6.77 -29.92 -2.08
#